data_AF-A0A4Q5QQK7-F1
#
_entry.id   AF-A0A4Q5QQK7-F1
#
_cell.length_a   1.000
_cell.length_b   1.000
_cell.length_c   1.000
_cell.angle_alpha   90.00
_cell.angle_beta   90.00
_cell.angle_gamma   90.00
#
_symmetry.space_group_name_H-M   'P 1'
#
loop_
_entity.id
_entity.type
_entity.pdbx_description
1 polymer ?
#
loop_
_entity_poly.entity_id
_entity_poly.type
_entity_poly.pdbx_seq_one_letter_code
_entity_poly.pdbx_strand_id
1 'polypeptide(L)'
;MKVKNLLILLSCVVLMSSCNLFKKKSQKSDVTGWNYNDKNMGGYQVAKAKDQATGPGLVFVQGGTFTMGQTDEDVMSEWNNIPRRVSVPSFYIDRTEVANVHYREYLYWLTKVFDPSDPINQPIIDGATPDTLVWRSELSYNEPMVEYYFRHPGFNYYPVVGVSWRQATDFCLWRSDRVNEGILIDKGYINKQGLMGQQGSNNFTTKSYLLDLYQTAPGKTATSKKNSLKTPQGQPRTKVTMEDGFLMPDYRLPFEAEWE
;
A
#
# COMPACT_ATOMS: atom_id res chain seq x y z
N MET A 1 -9.91 -37.56 55.24
CA MET A 1 -10.86 -36.94 54.28
C MET A 1 -11.99 -37.94 54.04
N LYS A 2 -13.26 -37.54 54.25
CA LYS A 2 -14.42 -38.43 54.13
C LYS A 2 -14.54 -38.95 52.68
N VAL A 3 -14.82 -40.23 52.50
CA VAL A 3 -14.94 -40.93 51.18
C VAL A 3 -15.84 -40.20 50.18
N LYS A 4 -16.87 -39.48 50.67
CA LYS A 4 -17.71 -38.58 49.87
C LYS A 4 -16.93 -37.47 49.16
N ASN A 5 -15.93 -36.86 49.81
CA ASN A 5 -15.12 -35.80 49.21
C ASN A 5 -14.15 -36.35 48.15
N LEU A 6 -13.72 -37.62 48.28
CA LEU A 6 -12.88 -38.29 47.28
C LEU A 6 -13.69 -38.62 46.02
N LEU A 7 -14.94 -39.08 46.17
CA LEU A 7 -15.86 -39.38 45.06
C LEU A 7 -16.26 -38.13 44.27
N ILE A 8 -16.45 -36.99 44.94
CA ILE A 8 -16.74 -35.70 44.28
C ILE A 8 -15.50 -35.21 43.50
N LEU A 9 -14.30 -35.41 44.03
CA LEU A 9 -13.07 -35.00 43.35
C LEU A 9 -12.78 -35.89 42.14
N LEU A 10 -13.06 -37.20 42.23
CA LEU A 10 -12.93 -38.15 41.13
C LEU A 10 -13.96 -37.87 40.01
N SER A 11 -15.20 -37.48 40.35
CA SER A 11 -16.21 -37.11 39.34
C SER A 11 -15.87 -35.81 38.61
N CYS A 12 -15.28 -34.83 39.29
CA CYS A 12 -14.76 -33.61 38.65
C CYS A 12 -13.60 -33.89 37.68
N VAL A 13 -12.72 -34.86 37.99
CA VAL A 13 -11.62 -35.26 37.10
C VAL A 13 -12.14 -35.98 35.84
N VAL A 14 -13.14 -36.85 35.98
CA VAL A 14 -13.76 -37.55 34.83
C VAL A 14 -14.53 -36.58 33.92
N LEU A 15 -15.20 -35.57 34.49
CA LEU A 15 -15.87 -34.51 33.72
C LEU A 15 -14.87 -33.60 32.97
N MET A 16 -13.65 -33.44 33.48
CA MET A 16 -12.59 -32.71 32.80
C MET A 16 -11.92 -33.52 31.66
N SER A 17 -11.99 -34.85 31.71
CA SER A 17 -11.43 -35.74 30.67
C SER A 17 -12.33 -35.95 29.45
N SER A 18 -13.64 -35.64 29.52
CA SER A 18 -14.58 -35.85 28.41
C SER A 18 -14.66 -34.69 27.42
N CYS A 19 -13.95 -33.60 27.67
CA CYS A 19 -13.94 -32.45 26.78
C CYS A 19 -12.68 -32.46 25.91
N ASN A 20 -12.85 -32.83 24.64
CA ASN A 20 -11.90 -32.60 23.54
C ASN A 20 -11.72 -31.08 23.22
N LEU A 21 -11.76 -30.22 24.26
CA LEU A 21 -11.85 -28.77 24.18
C LEU A 21 -10.62 -28.09 23.54
N PHE A 22 -9.53 -28.82 23.34
CA PHE A 22 -8.27 -28.29 22.83
C PHE A 22 -8.01 -28.55 21.34
N LYS A 23 -8.90 -29.24 20.62
CA LYS A 23 -8.80 -29.33 19.15
C LYS A 23 -9.41 -28.09 18.51
N LYS A 24 -8.56 -27.17 18.05
CA LYS A 24 -8.99 -26.04 17.21
C LYS A 24 -9.73 -26.60 15.99
N LYS A 25 -11.04 -26.36 15.89
CA LYS A 25 -11.82 -26.70 14.69
C LYS A 25 -11.27 -25.91 13.51
N SER A 26 -10.99 -26.60 12.40
CA SER A 26 -10.67 -25.95 11.13
C SER A 26 -11.88 -25.15 10.66
N GLN A 27 -11.64 -23.94 10.15
CA GLN A 27 -12.72 -23.17 9.52
C GLN A 27 -13.17 -23.92 8.26
N LYS A 28 -14.48 -23.87 7.97
CA LYS A 28 -15.10 -24.59 6.86
C LYS A 28 -15.66 -23.56 5.89
N SER A 29 -15.61 -23.88 4.60
CA SER A 29 -16.23 -23.10 3.54
C SER A 29 -17.74 -23.23 3.59
N ASP A 30 -18.45 -22.11 3.59
CA ASP A 30 -19.92 -22.10 3.58
C ASP A 30 -20.48 -22.47 2.20
N VAL A 31 -19.73 -22.21 1.12
CA VAL A 31 -20.16 -22.50 -0.26
C VAL A 31 -19.93 -23.97 -0.62
N THR A 32 -18.74 -24.48 -0.32
CA THR A 32 -18.33 -25.84 -0.74
C THR A 32 -18.41 -26.86 0.37
N GLY A 33 -18.41 -26.43 1.63
CA GLY A 33 -18.33 -27.33 2.78
C GLY A 33 -16.93 -27.92 3.00
N TRP A 34 -15.89 -27.46 2.32
CA TRP A 34 -14.52 -27.97 2.49
C TRP A 34 -13.81 -27.25 3.64
N ASN A 35 -12.91 -27.95 4.34
CA ASN A 35 -12.12 -27.33 5.41
C ASN A 35 -11.02 -26.44 4.83
N TYR A 36 -10.91 -25.22 5.34
CA TYR A 36 -9.79 -24.31 5.09
C TYR A 36 -8.57 -24.71 5.90
N ASN A 37 -7.40 -24.44 5.32
CA ASN A 37 -6.09 -24.66 5.93
C ASN A 37 -5.80 -26.14 6.30
N ASP A 38 -6.55 -27.10 5.75
CA ASP A 38 -6.35 -28.53 5.99
C ASP A 38 -5.56 -29.17 4.85
N LYS A 39 -4.43 -29.81 5.19
CA LYS A 39 -3.55 -30.50 4.22
C LYS A 39 -4.25 -31.67 3.54
N ASN A 40 -5.20 -32.32 4.23
CA ASN A 40 -5.87 -33.52 3.74
C ASN A 40 -7.02 -33.19 2.77
N MET A 41 -7.52 -31.95 2.77
CA MET A 41 -8.66 -31.50 1.96
C MET A 41 -8.22 -30.44 0.92
N GLY A 42 -7.14 -30.72 0.20
CA GLY A 42 -6.67 -29.87 -0.91
C GLY A 42 -5.78 -28.69 -0.50
N GLY A 43 -5.55 -28.48 0.81
CA GLY A 43 -4.52 -27.56 1.29
C GLY A 43 -4.76 -26.08 1.00
N TYR A 44 -5.98 -25.69 0.60
CA TYR A 44 -6.32 -24.30 0.34
C TYR A 44 -6.17 -23.47 1.62
N GLN A 45 -5.21 -22.55 1.60
CA GLN A 45 -4.92 -21.70 2.75
C GLN A 45 -5.65 -20.38 2.63
N VAL A 46 -6.32 -19.98 3.71
CA VAL A 46 -6.99 -18.69 3.83
C VAL A 46 -6.29 -17.91 4.93
N ALA A 47 -5.72 -16.76 4.55
CA ALA A 47 -5.16 -15.83 5.50
C ALA A 47 -6.28 -15.26 6.38
N LYS A 48 -5.98 -15.07 7.66
CA LYS A 48 -6.95 -14.41 8.55
C LYS A 48 -6.96 -12.92 8.23
N ALA A 49 -8.14 -12.39 7.95
CA ALA A 49 -8.34 -10.96 7.82
C ALA A 49 -7.83 -10.27 9.09
N LYS A 50 -6.90 -9.34 8.91
CA LYS A 50 -6.42 -8.44 9.94
C LYS A 50 -6.69 -7.03 9.45
N ASP A 51 -7.06 -6.13 10.35
CA ASP A 51 -7.23 -4.74 10.01
C ASP A 51 -5.94 -4.21 9.36
N GLN A 52 -6.10 -3.71 8.14
CA GLN A 52 -5.00 -3.16 7.37
C GLN A 52 -4.54 -1.87 8.05
N ALA A 53 -3.25 -1.80 8.35
CA ALA A 53 -2.68 -0.55 8.86
C ALA A 53 -2.78 0.54 7.78
N THR A 54 -3.01 1.77 8.18
CA THR A 54 -3.02 2.92 7.27
C THR A 54 -1.65 3.10 6.63
N GLY A 55 -1.62 3.41 5.33
CA GLY A 55 -0.40 3.82 4.65
C GLY A 55 0.21 5.08 5.28
N PRO A 56 1.50 5.34 5.05
CA PRO A 56 2.18 6.50 5.63
C PRO A 56 1.55 7.79 5.10
N GLY A 57 1.20 8.71 6.01
CA GLY A 57 0.67 10.04 5.68
C GLY A 57 -0.83 10.07 5.32
N LEU A 58 -1.50 8.92 5.30
CA LEU A 58 -2.91 8.82 4.95
C LEU A 58 -3.84 9.06 6.14
N VAL A 59 -5.02 9.62 5.86
CA VAL A 59 -6.15 9.75 6.78
C VAL A 59 -7.37 9.04 6.21
N PHE A 60 -8.18 8.45 7.10
CA PHE A 60 -9.42 7.76 6.72
C PHE A 60 -10.54 8.78 6.51
N VAL A 61 -11.20 8.71 5.36
CA VAL A 61 -12.40 9.48 5.03
C VAL A 61 -13.58 8.51 5.00
N GLN A 62 -14.56 8.77 5.86
CA GLN A 62 -15.77 7.95 5.91
C GLN A 62 -16.62 8.19 4.66
N GLY A 63 -16.99 7.10 4.00
CA GLY A 63 -17.87 7.14 2.85
C GLY A 63 -19.28 7.57 3.23
N GLY A 64 -19.95 8.25 2.31
CA GLY A 64 -21.25 8.84 2.53
C GLY A 64 -21.85 9.39 1.25
N THR A 65 -23.02 9.99 1.40
CA THR A 65 -23.71 10.73 0.32
C THR A 65 -23.65 12.21 0.62
N PHE A 66 -23.28 13.01 -0.38
CA PHE A 66 -23.31 14.46 -0.28
C PHE A 66 -23.85 15.10 -1.56
N THR A 67 -24.25 16.36 -1.46
CA THR A 67 -24.67 17.16 -2.62
C THR A 67 -23.44 17.91 -3.12
N MET A 68 -22.93 17.48 -4.26
CA MET A 68 -21.77 18.03 -4.94
C MET A 68 -22.21 19.25 -5.78
N GLY A 69 -21.46 20.35 -5.72
CA GLY A 69 -21.59 21.45 -6.67
C GLY A 69 -22.63 22.56 -6.41
N GLN A 70 -23.06 22.89 -5.20
CA GLN A 70 -23.59 24.25 -4.95
C GLN A 70 -23.66 24.56 -3.46
N THR A 71 -22.66 25.27 -2.93
CA THR A 71 -22.69 25.80 -1.56
C THR A 71 -23.03 27.29 -1.52
N ASP A 72 -22.76 28.04 -2.60
CA ASP A 72 -22.92 29.51 -2.66
C ASP A 72 -23.74 29.98 -3.86
N GLU A 73 -24.28 31.21 -3.77
CA GLU A 73 -25.05 31.88 -4.81
C GLU A 73 -24.13 32.24 -6.00
N ASP A 74 -24.50 31.79 -7.20
CA ASP A 74 -23.76 32.06 -8.42
C ASP A 74 -23.98 33.53 -8.85
N VAL A 75 -23.13 34.42 -8.33
CA VAL A 75 -23.18 35.87 -8.62
C VAL A 75 -22.99 36.18 -10.12
N MET A 76 -22.35 35.26 -10.87
CA MET A 76 -22.02 35.47 -12.29
C MET A 76 -22.96 34.70 -13.24
N SER A 77 -23.87 33.86 -12.72
CA SER A 77 -24.80 33.02 -13.49
C SER A 77 -24.10 32.22 -14.60
N GLU A 78 -22.97 31.60 -14.29
CA GLU A 78 -22.18 30.81 -15.24
C GLU A 78 -22.69 29.37 -15.43
N TRP A 79 -23.71 28.92 -14.67
CA TRP A 79 -24.39 27.60 -14.82
C TRP A 79 -23.44 26.39 -14.90
N ASN A 80 -22.23 26.50 -14.35
CA ASN A 80 -21.20 25.46 -14.37
C ASN A 80 -21.31 24.48 -13.18
N ASN A 81 -22.23 24.74 -12.24
CA ASN A 81 -22.31 24.04 -10.96
C ASN A 81 -23.73 23.52 -10.69
N ILE A 82 -24.13 22.44 -11.36
CA ILE A 82 -25.45 21.83 -11.16
C ILE A 82 -25.38 20.87 -9.97
N PRO A 83 -26.12 21.12 -8.88
CA PRO A 83 -26.03 20.30 -7.68
C PRO A 83 -26.48 18.87 -7.95
N ARG A 84 -25.59 17.90 -7.73
CA ARG A 84 -25.87 16.47 -7.89
C ARG A 84 -25.56 15.70 -6.63
N ARG A 85 -26.41 14.73 -6.26
CA ARG A 85 -26.13 13.86 -5.11
C ARG A 85 -25.17 12.75 -5.54
N VAL A 86 -24.01 12.69 -4.91
CA VAL A 86 -22.98 11.68 -5.18
C VAL A 86 -22.75 10.82 -3.95
N SER A 87 -22.58 9.52 -4.16
CA SER A 87 -22.21 8.55 -3.13
C SER A 87 -20.74 8.19 -3.31
N VAL A 88 -19.93 8.44 -2.29
CA VAL A 88 -18.49 8.11 -2.31
C VAL A 88 -18.21 7.01 -1.29
N PRO A 89 -17.53 5.91 -1.67
CA PRO A 89 -17.14 4.86 -0.74
C PRO A 89 -16.15 5.39 0.31
N SER A 90 -15.92 4.65 1.40
CA SER A 90 -14.86 5.06 2.34
C SER A 90 -13.49 4.88 1.70
N PHE A 91 -12.61 5.85 1.84
CA PHE A 91 -11.27 5.82 1.25
C PHE A 91 -10.24 6.47 2.16
N TYR A 92 -8.99 6.42 1.73
CA TYR A 92 -7.89 7.09 2.41
C TYR A 92 -7.32 8.17 1.50
N ILE A 93 -7.04 9.35 2.05
CA ILE A 93 -6.41 10.47 1.34
C ILE A 93 -5.18 10.96 2.09
N ASP A 94 -4.24 11.56 1.38
CA ASP A 94 -3.09 12.20 2.04
C ASP A 94 -3.54 13.37 2.91
N ARG A 95 -2.93 13.50 4.09
CA ARG A 95 -3.20 14.63 5.00
C ARG A 95 -2.76 15.97 4.42
N THR A 96 -1.70 15.96 3.62
CA THR A 96 -1.06 17.17 3.07
C THR A 96 -0.74 16.91 1.61
N GLU A 97 -0.54 17.98 0.85
CA GLU A 97 -0.04 17.89 -0.51
C GLU A 97 1.34 17.19 -0.56
N VAL A 98 1.68 16.71 -1.75
CA VAL A 98 3.00 16.13 -2.00
C VAL A 98 4.05 17.24 -1.92
N ALA A 99 4.93 17.14 -0.92
CA ALA A 99 6.01 18.09 -0.73
C ALA A 99 7.15 17.91 -1.76
N ASN A 100 7.92 18.97 -1.98
CA ASN A 100 9.11 18.96 -2.84
C ASN A 100 10.08 17.83 -2.48
N VAL A 101 10.32 17.58 -1.20
CA VAL A 101 11.21 16.49 -0.74
C VAL A 101 10.72 15.10 -1.16
N HIS A 102 9.40 14.86 -1.12
CA HIS A 102 8.81 13.58 -1.53
C HIS A 102 8.97 13.38 -3.04
N TYR A 103 8.76 14.43 -3.84
CA TYR A 103 8.95 14.34 -5.29
C TYR A 103 10.42 14.17 -5.68
N ARG A 104 11.35 14.77 -4.92
CA ARG A 104 12.79 14.54 -5.10
C ARG A 104 13.21 13.12 -4.74
N GLU A 105 12.57 12.50 -3.74
CA GLU A 105 12.78 11.08 -3.43
C GLU A 105 12.40 10.20 -4.63
N TYR A 106 11.30 10.52 -5.30
CA TYR A 106 10.88 9.86 -6.53
C TYR A 106 11.92 10.01 -7.66
N LEU A 107 12.38 11.23 -7.94
CA LEU A 107 13.42 11.46 -8.95
C LEU A 107 14.75 10.75 -8.58
N TYR A 108 15.11 10.73 -7.29
CA TYR A 108 16.28 10.00 -6.82
C TYR A 108 16.15 8.49 -7.08
N TRP A 109 14.98 7.91 -6.84
CA TRP A 109 14.73 6.50 -7.18
C TRP A 109 14.83 6.26 -8.69
N LEU A 110 14.26 7.14 -9.51
CA LEU A 110 14.34 7.02 -10.97
C LEU A 110 15.78 7.01 -11.47
N THR A 111 16.60 7.98 -11.04
CA THR A 111 18.03 8.07 -11.41
C THR A 111 18.86 6.88 -10.91
N LYS A 112 18.44 6.23 -9.83
CA LYS A 112 19.09 5.02 -9.31
C LYS A 112 18.76 3.79 -10.14
N VAL A 113 17.50 3.64 -10.54
CA VAL A 113 17.03 2.47 -11.31
C VAL A 113 17.40 2.60 -12.78
N PHE A 114 17.23 3.79 -13.34
CA PHE A 114 17.54 4.13 -14.73
C PHE A 114 18.80 4.99 -14.72
N ASP A 115 19.93 4.39 -15.09
CA ASP A 115 21.22 5.09 -15.10
C ASP A 115 21.16 6.28 -16.07
N PRO A 116 21.38 7.53 -15.62
CA PRO A 116 21.41 8.70 -16.48
C PRO A 116 22.58 8.66 -17.48
N SER A 117 23.61 7.85 -17.26
CA SER A 117 24.73 7.71 -18.19
C SER A 117 24.27 7.16 -19.55
N ASP A 118 23.18 6.39 -19.56
CA ASP A 118 22.60 5.81 -20.77
C ASP A 118 21.63 6.81 -21.44
N PRO A 119 21.86 7.20 -22.71
CA PRO A 119 20.99 8.16 -23.42
C PRO A 119 19.54 7.69 -23.58
N ILE A 120 19.29 6.38 -23.52
CA ILE A 120 17.95 5.78 -23.62
C ILE A 120 17.11 6.11 -22.38
N ASN A 121 17.74 6.28 -21.22
CA ASN A 121 17.07 6.47 -19.93
C ASN A 121 16.78 7.95 -19.61
N GLN A 122 17.59 8.86 -20.13
CA GLN A 122 17.41 10.32 -19.97
C GLN A 122 15.97 10.82 -20.18
N PRO A 123 15.26 10.46 -21.28
CA PRO A 123 13.90 10.95 -21.50
C PRO A 123 12.89 10.49 -20.43
N ILE A 124 13.16 9.38 -19.72
CA ILE A 124 12.32 8.91 -18.61
C ILE A 124 12.46 9.86 -17.43
N ILE A 125 13.69 10.27 -17.13
CA ILE A 125 14.01 11.16 -16.01
C ILE A 125 13.50 12.56 -16.32
N ASP A 126 13.83 13.09 -17.50
CA ASP A 126 13.37 14.42 -17.95
C ASP A 126 11.85 14.51 -17.98
N GLY A 127 11.17 13.46 -18.49
CA GLY A 127 9.71 13.38 -18.50
C GLY A 127 9.09 13.37 -17.10
N ALA A 128 9.84 12.97 -16.07
CA ALA A 128 9.41 13.03 -14.67
C ALA A 128 9.83 14.34 -13.98
N THR A 129 10.74 15.13 -14.52
CA THR A 129 11.16 16.40 -13.88
C THR A 129 10.04 17.46 -13.94
N PRO A 130 9.76 18.16 -12.82
CA PRO A 130 8.77 19.24 -12.82
C PRO A 130 9.26 20.45 -13.63
N ASP A 131 8.32 21.16 -14.26
CA ASP A 131 8.60 22.42 -14.92
C ASP A 131 8.79 23.55 -13.92
N THR A 132 10.05 23.95 -13.72
CA THR A 132 10.41 25.08 -12.84
C THR A 132 10.08 26.45 -13.44
N LEU A 133 9.83 26.55 -14.75
CA LEU A 133 9.55 27.81 -15.44
C LEU A 133 8.12 28.30 -15.20
N VAL A 134 7.26 27.50 -14.58
CA VAL A 134 5.89 27.88 -14.18
C VAL A 134 5.83 29.16 -13.34
N TRP A 135 6.91 29.50 -12.63
CA TRP A 135 7.00 30.73 -11.84
C TRP A 135 7.30 31.98 -12.66
N ARG A 136 7.76 31.84 -13.90
CA ARG A 136 8.14 32.96 -14.76
C ARG A 136 6.89 33.57 -15.40
N SER A 137 6.74 34.88 -15.28
CA SER A 137 5.81 35.67 -16.07
C SER A 137 6.51 36.91 -16.61
N GLU A 138 6.05 37.43 -17.74
CA GLU A 138 6.78 38.45 -18.53
C GLU A 138 7.13 39.73 -17.74
N LEU A 139 6.33 40.07 -16.72
CA LEU A 139 6.48 41.28 -15.92
C LEU A 139 6.76 41.02 -14.43
N SER A 140 6.99 39.77 -14.01
CA SER A 140 7.26 39.42 -12.60
C SER A 140 8.71 39.04 -12.36
N TYR A 141 9.28 39.55 -11.27
CA TYR A 141 10.62 39.16 -10.81
C TYR A 141 10.54 37.93 -9.90
N ASN A 142 10.39 36.75 -10.51
CA ASN A 142 10.25 35.46 -9.81
C ASN A 142 11.44 34.51 -10.02
N GLU A 143 12.58 34.99 -10.52
CA GLU A 143 13.79 34.18 -10.74
C GLU A 143 14.22 33.36 -9.50
N PRO A 144 14.13 33.88 -8.25
CA PRO A 144 14.43 33.06 -7.07
C PRO A 144 13.52 31.83 -6.92
N MET A 145 12.26 31.90 -7.35
CA MET A 145 11.35 30.74 -7.30
C MET A 145 11.73 29.71 -8.36
N VAL A 146 12.09 30.14 -9.57
CA VAL A 146 12.55 29.25 -10.65
C VAL A 146 13.79 28.47 -10.21
N GLU A 147 14.76 29.15 -9.58
CA GLU A 147 16.04 28.54 -9.19
C GLU A 147 15.91 27.67 -7.93
N TYR A 148 15.22 28.18 -6.90
CA TYR A 148 15.30 27.62 -5.54
C TYR A 148 14.08 26.81 -5.12
N TYR A 149 12.88 27.06 -5.65
CA TYR A 149 11.64 26.48 -5.09
C TYR A 149 11.69 24.95 -5.02
N PHE A 150 12.09 24.29 -6.10
CA PHE A 150 12.15 22.82 -6.11
C PHE A 150 13.42 22.26 -5.43
N ARG A 151 14.52 23.03 -5.40
CA ARG A 151 15.86 22.51 -5.09
C ARG A 151 16.36 22.85 -3.69
N HIS A 152 16.00 24.03 -3.18
CA HIS A 152 16.57 24.58 -1.96
C HIS A 152 15.93 23.95 -0.70
N PRO A 153 16.72 23.60 0.34
CA PRO A 153 16.20 22.95 1.54
C PRO A 153 15.08 23.72 2.27
N GLY A 154 15.08 25.05 2.17
CA GLY A 154 14.03 25.90 2.73
C GLY A 154 12.62 25.63 2.17
N PHE A 155 12.53 25.04 0.97
CA PHE A 155 11.27 24.70 0.32
C PHE A 155 10.94 23.21 0.38
N ASN A 156 11.69 22.39 1.13
CA ASN A 156 11.52 20.93 1.15
C ASN A 156 10.08 20.47 1.49
N TYR A 157 9.41 21.18 2.41
CA TYR A 157 8.07 20.85 2.88
C TYR A 157 6.95 21.68 2.22
N TYR A 158 7.27 22.41 1.16
CA TYR A 158 6.29 23.12 0.35
C TYR A 158 5.74 22.19 -0.74
N PRO A 159 4.50 22.40 -1.21
CA PRO A 159 3.90 21.56 -2.23
C PRO A 159 4.70 21.60 -3.53
N VAL A 160 4.84 20.47 -4.21
CA VAL A 160 5.45 20.42 -5.53
C VAL A 160 4.57 21.15 -6.55
N VAL A 161 5.18 21.98 -7.39
CA VAL A 161 4.52 22.79 -8.43
C VAL A 161 5.20 22.52 -9.76
N GLY A 162 4.48 22.74 -10.88
CA GLY A 162 5.00 22.46 -12.22
C GLY A 162 4.92 20.99 -12.61
N VAL A 163 4.03 20.22 -11.98
CA VAL A 163 3.78 18.81 -12.31
C VAL A 163 2.53 18.67 -13.16
N SER A 164 2.62 17.89 -14.22
CA SER A 164 1.47 17.50 -15.04
C SER A 164 0.66 16.39 -14.38
N TRP A 165 -0.59 16.21 -14.81
CA TRP A 165 -1.46 15.12 -14.34
C TRP A 165 -0.84 13.73 -14.55
N ARG A 166 -0.14 13.53 -15.68
CA ARG A 166 0.57 12.29 -15.99
C ARG A 166 1.71 12.06 -15.00
N GLN A 167 2.54 13.07 -14.76
CA GLN A 167 3.64 13.00 -13.79
C GLN A 167 3.15 12.71 -12.37
N ALA A 168 2.02 13.31 -11.97
CA ALA A 168 1.40 13.05 -10.68
C ALA A 168 0.86 11.61 -10.57
N THR A 169 0.28 11.08 -11.66
CA THR A 169 -0.17 9.68 -11.73
C THR A 169 1.00 8.69 -11.63
N ASP A 170 2.09 8.95 -12.36
CA ASP A 170 3.30 8.11 -12.31
C ASP A 170 3.93 8.12 -10.90
N PHE A 171 3.90 9.28 -10.22
CA PHE A 171 4.32 9.39 -8.82
C PHE A 171 3.46 8.51 -7.88
N CYS A 172 2.13 8.49 -8.05
CA CYS A 172 1.25 7.62 -7.27
C CYS A 172 1.57 6.14 -7.47
N LEU A 173 1.82 5.72 -8.72
CA LEU A 173 2.21 4.34 -9.03
C LEU A 173 3.55 3.99 -8.35
N TRP A 174 4.56 4.85 -8.50
CA TRP A 174 5.84 4.67 -7.82
C TRP A 174 5.68 4.55 -6.29
N ARG A 175 4.89 5.44 -5.67
CA ARG A 175 4.63 5.40 -4.22
C ARG A 175 4.00 4.08 -3.81
N SER A 176 3.08 3.55 -4.61
CA SER A 176 2.45 2.24 -4.38
C SER A 176 3.50 1.13 -4.27
N ASP A 177 4.39 1.07 -5.26
CA ASP A 177 5.46 0.10 -5.30
C ASP A 177 6.44 0.28 -4.14
N ARG A 178 6.80 1.52 -3.81
CA ARG A 178 7.70 1.83 -2.70
C ARG A 178 7.16 1.38 -1.35
N VAL A 179 5.89 1.68 -1.09
CA VAL A 179 5.21 1.34 0.18
C VAL A 179 5.07 -0.18 0.30
N ASN A 180 4.63 -0.85 -0.78
CA ASN A 180 4.49 -2.30 -0.78
C ASN A 180 5.83 -3.01 -0.61
N GLU A 181 6.90 -2.54 -1.25
CA GLU A 181 8.23 -3.08 -1.03
C GLU A 181 8.69 -2.91 0.43
N GLY A 182 8.45 -1.72 1.02
CA GLY A 182 8.74 -1.45 2.43
C GLY A 182 8.02 -2.42 3.36
N ILE A 183 6.73 -2.67 3.13
CA ILE A 183 5.94 -3.63 3.93
C ILE A 183 6.49 -5.05 3.81
N LEU A 184 6.89 -5.48 2.61
CA LEU A 184 7.47 -6.81 2.39
C LEU A 184 8.82 -6.96 3.09
N ILE A 185 9.63 -5.90 3.12
CA ILE A 185 10.91 -5.86 3.84
C ILE A 185 10.68 -5.89 5.36
N ASP A 186 9.76 -5.08 5.87
CA ASP A 186 9.48 -4.99 7.31
C ASP A 186 8.90 -6.30 7.86
N LYS A 187 8.07 -6.98 7.06
CA LYS A 187 7.59 -8.33 7.37
C LYS A 187 8.66 -9.42 7.13
N GLY A 188 9.78 -9.09 6.48
CA GLY A 188 10.90 -9.99 6.24
C GLY A 188 10.68 -11.04 5.16
N TYR A 189 9.82 -10.74 4.18
CA TYR A 189 9.62 -11.57 2.98
C TYR A 189 10.66 -11.24 1.89
N ILE A 190 11.02 -9.98 1.75
CA ILE A 190 12.10 -9.52 0.87
C ILE A 190 13.34 -9.18 1.69
N ASN A 191 14.51 -9.53 1.18
CA ASN A 191 15.78 -9.18 1.81
C ASN A 191 16.24 -7.74 1.46
N LYS A 192 16.74 -7.00 2.45
CA LYS A 192 17.16 -5.58 2.29
C LYS A 192 18.30 -5.39 1.28
N GLN A 193 19.17 -6.38 1.13
CA GLN A 193 20.29 -6.34 0.19
C GLN A 193 19.82 -6.20 -1.27
N GLY A 194 18.61 -6.67 -1.61
CA GLY A 194 18.03 -6.53 -2.95
C GLY A 194 17.76 -5.08 -3.35
N LEU A 195 17.62 -4.15 -2.39
CA LEU A 195 17.38 -2.72 -2.66
C LEU A 195 18.54 -2.01 -3.36
N MET A 196 19.77 -2.52 -3.22
CA MET A 196 20.97 -1.88 -3.77
C MET A 196 21.26 -2.31 -5.21
N GLY A 197 20.72 -3.46 -5.65
CA GLY A 197 20.96 -4.01 -6.98
C GLY A 197 19.85 -3.75 -8.00
N GLN A 198 18.87 -2.89 -7.69
CA GLN A 198 17.78 -2.61 -8.62
C GLN A 198 18.25 -1.69 -9.75
N GLN A 199 18.23 -2.21 -10.97
CA GLN A 199 18.62 -1.48 -12.18
C GLN A 199 17.80 -1.95 -13.39
N GLY A 200 17.39 -1.00 -14.23
CA GLY A 200 16.63 -1.24 -15.45
C GLY A 200 15.38 -2.08 -15.22
N SER A 201 15.25 -3.16 -15.98
CA SER A 201 14.13 -4.11 -15.88
C SER A 201 14.13 -4.94 -14.59
N ASN A 202 15.25 -4.98 -13.86
CA ASN A 202 15.38 -5.72 -12.62
C ASN A 202 15.09 -4.79 -11.42
N ASN A 203 13.89 -4.22 -11.36
CA ASN A 203 13.42 -3.39 -10.27
C ASN A 203 12.15 -3.96 -9.64
N PHE A 204 11.89 -3.58 -8.38
CA PHE A 204 10.66 -3.98 -7.72
C PHE A 204 9.49 -3.15 -8.27
N THR A 205 8.47 -3.85 -8.76
CA THR A 205 7.11 -3.31 -8.89
C THR A 205 6.15 -4.32 -8.27
N THR A 206 5.04 -3.85 -7.71
CA THR A 206 4.04 -4.72 -7.07
C THR A 206 3.54 -5.76 -8.07
N LYS A 207 3.31 -5.34 -9.32
CA LYS A 207 2.85 -6.21 -10.41
C LYS A 207 3.92 -7.22 -10.85
N SER A 208 5.16 -6.80 -11.07
CA SER A 208 6.24 -7.72 -11.46
C SER A 208 6.52 -8.77 -10.38
N TYR A 209 6.43 -8.39 -9.11
CA TYR A 209 6.53 -9.30 -7.97
C TYR A 209 5.38 -10.31 -7.92
N LEU A 210 4.12 -9.86 -8.10
CA LEU A 210 2.96 -10.75 -8.12
C LEU A 210 2.98 -11.72 -9.32
N LEU A 211 3.56 -11.31 -10.45
CA LEU A 211 3.68 -12.11 -11.67
C LEU A 211 4.95 -12.98 -11.75
N ASP A 212 5.77 -13.03 -10.70
CA ASP A 212 7.05 -13.77 -10.66
C ASP A 212 8.12 -13.32 -11.68
N LEU A 213 7.93 -12.13 -12.28
CA LEU A 213 8.90 -11.51 -13.19
C LEU A 213 10.07 -10.87 -12.42
N TYR A 214 9.84 -10.48 -11.17
CA TYR A 214 10.87 -9.98 -10.26
C TYR A 214 11.05 -10.93 -9.08
N GLN A 215 12.25 -11.49 -8.95
CA GLN A 215 12.58 -12.45 -7.88
C GLN A 215 13.69 -11.88 -7.01
N THR A 216 13.40 -11.73 -5.72
CA THR A 216 14.41 -11.37 -4.72
C THR A 216 14.71 -12.55 -3.83
N ALA A 217 15.91 -12.55 -3.25
CA ALA A 217 16.26 -13.51 -2.23
C ALA A 217 15.26 -13.39 -1.05
N PRO A 218 14.63 -14.49 -0.63
CA PRO A 218 13.65 -14.44 0.45
C PRO A 218 14.32 -14.00 1.75
N GLY A 219 13.63 -13.14 2.50
CA GLY A 219 14.08 -12.68 3.80
C GLY A 219 14.07 -13.79 4.86
N LYS A 220 14.63 -13.49 6.04
CA LYS A 220 14.73 -14.44 7.15
C LYS A 220 13.36 -14.91 7.66
N THR A 221 12.32 -14.09 7.55
CA THR A 221 10.96 -14.44 8.01
C THR A 221 10.27 -15.38 7.03
N ALA A 222 10.43 -15.17 5.72
CA ALA A 222 9.88 -16.03 4.67
C ALA A 222 10.29 -17.50 4.83
N THR A 223 11.54 -17.75 5.20
CA THR A 223 12.11 -19.09 5.38
C THR A 223 11.95 -19.65 6.81
N SER A 224 11.43 -18.85 7.73
CA SER A 224 11.28 -19.23 9.14
C SER A 224 10.12 -20.19 9.36
N LYS A 225 10.28 -21.09 10.35
CA LYS A 225 9.19 -21.95 10.85
C LYS A 225 8.04 -21.15 11.47
N LYS A 226 8.26 -19.87 11.81
CA LYS A 226 7.25 -18.94 12.32
C LYS A 226 6.45 -18.24 11.22
N ASN A 227 6.72 -18.51 9.95
CA ASN A 227 5.98 -17.94 8.84
C ASN A 227 4.49 -18.34 8.93
N SER A 228 3.62 -17.34 8.91
CA SER A 228 2.17 -17.52 8.92
C SER A 228 1.66 -18.06 7.58
N LEU A 229 2.34 -17.72 6.49
CA LEU A 229 2.00 -18.14 5.15
C LEU A 229 2.60 -19.52 4.87
N LYS A 230 1.74 -20.46 4.48
CA LYS A 230 2.13 -21.83 4.20
C LYS A 230 1.67 -22.26 2.82
N THR A 231 2.44 -23.13 2.19
CA THR A 231 2.02 -23.82 0.97
C THR A 231 0.99 -24.89 1.31
N PRO A 232 0.24 -25.42 0.33
CA PRO A 232 -0.69 -26.54 0.53
C PRO A 232 -0.05 -27.77 1.21
N GLN A 233 1.26 -27.96 1.06
CA GLN A 233 2.03 -29.05 1.66
C GLN A 233 2.46 -28.77 3.12
N GLY A 234 2.21 -27.56 3.62
CA GLY A 234 2.54 -27.11 4.98
C GLY A 234 3.94 -26.51 5.14
N GLN A 235 4.66 -26.26 4.04
CA GLN A 235 5.97 -25.60 4.05
C GLN A 235 5.79 -24.07 4.12
N PRO A 236 6.75 -23.31 4.69
CA PRO A 236 6.73 -21.85 4.65
C PRO A 236 6.64 -21.35 3.20
N ARG A 237 5.66 -20.48 2.92
CA ARG A 237 5.55 -19.83 1.61
C ARG A 237 6.39 -18.56 1.59
N THR A 238 7.33 -18.48 0.66
CA THR A 238 8.26 -17.34 0.54
C THR A 238 7.64 -16.13 -0.13
N LYS A 239 6.68 -16.36 -1.04
CA LYS A 239 5.96 -15.32 -1.78
C LYS A 239 4.69 -14.89 -1.04
N VAL A 240 4.46 -13.59 -1.05
CA VAL A 240 3.22 -12.95 -0.57
C VAL A 240 2.33 -12.70 -1.77
N THR A 241 1.04 -13.01 -1.64
CA THR A 241 0.01 -12.68 -2.64
C THR A 241 -0.96 -11.63 -2.09
N MET A 242 -1.80 -11.05 -2.95
CA MET A 242 -2.72 -9.98 -2.54
C MET A 242 -3.73 -10.47 -1.48
N GLU A 243 -4.13 -11.75 -1.58
CA GLU A 243 -5.09 -12.40 -0.68
C GLU A 243 -4.56 -12.54 0.76
N ASP A 244 -3.26 -12.37 0.96
CA ASP A 244 -2.65 -12.42 2.29
C ASP A 244 -2.95 -11.17 3.13
N GLY A 245 -3.47 -10.10 2.51
CA GLY A 245 -3.79 -8.86 3.20
C GLY A 245 -2.55 -8.15 3.76
N PHE A 246 -1.39 -8.33 3.12
CA PHE A 246 -0.18 -7.59 3.48
C PHE A 246 0.08 -6.40 2.55
N LEU A 247 -0.21 -6.56 1.26
CA LEU A 247 -0.02 -5.53 0.26
C LEU A 247 -1.18 -4.54 0.30
N MET A 248 -0.87 -3.26 0.08
CA MET A 248 -1.85 -2.20 -0.08
C MET A 248 -2.28 -2.07 -1.55
N PRO A 249 -3.52 -1.61 -1.80
CA PRO A 249 -3.94 -1.23 -3.14
C PRO A 249 -3.11 -0.04 -3.66
N ASP A 250 -3.13 0.13 -4.98
CA ASP A 250 -2.40 1.21 -5.65
C ASP A 250 -2.96 2.59 -5.24
N TYR A 251 -2.05 3.53 -4.98
CA TYR A 251 -2.37 4.94 -4.84
C TYR A 251 -2.76 5.50 -6.21
N ARG A 252 -3.74 6.41 -6.22
CA ARG A 252 -4.18 7.12 -7.41
C ARG A 252 -4.60 8.54 -7.05
N LEU A 253 -4.73 9.37 -8.08
CA LEU A 253 -5.36 10.67 -7.93
C LEU A 253 -6.85 10.51 -7.58
N PRO A 254 -7.40 11.38 -6.73
CA PRO A 254 -8.81 11.37 -6.38
C PRO A 254 -9.66 11.72 -7.61
N PHE A 255 -10.88 11.19 -7.64
CA PHE A 255 -11.91 11.71 -8.54
C PHE A 255 -12.42 13.05 -8.02
N GLU A 256 -13.09 13.82 -8.88
CA GLU A 256 -13.69 15.12 -8.54
C GLU A 256 -14.54 15.04 -7.25
N ALA A 257 -15.43 14.04 -7.17
CA ALA A 257 -16.28 13.83 -5.99
C ALA A 257 -15.54 13.34 -4.73
N GLU A 258 -14.30 12.86 -4.87
CA GLU A 258 -13.46 12.50 -3.72
C GLU A 258 -12.63 13.69 -3.21
N TRP A 259 -12.54 14.75 -4.02
CA TRP A 259 -11.78 15.97 -3.71
C TRP A 259 -12.64 17.08 -3.11
N GLU A 260 -13.88 17.23 -3.60
CA GLU A 260 -14.88 18.16 -3.04
C GLU A 260 -15.38 17.74 -1.64
#